data_AF-A0A356QEW4-F1
#
_entry.id   AF-A0A356QEW4-F1
#
_cell.length_a   1.000
_cell.length_b   1.000
_cell.length_c   1.000
_cell.angle_alpha   90.00
_cell.angle_beta   90.00
_cell.angle_gamma   90.00
#
_symmetry.space_group_name_H-M   'P 1'
#
loop_
_entity.id
_entity.type
_entity.pdbx_description
1 polymer ?
#
loop_
_entity_poly.entity_id
_entity_poly.type
_entity_poly.pdbx_seq_one_letter_code
_entity_poly.pdbx_strand_id
1 'polypeptide(L)'
;MAPMSNKATHPPDTPLYPIREVSRLTGVNSVTLRAWERRYGLIRPQRTPKGHRLYAQDDISRIERILQWLNRGVPVSQVADLLDQPETVEAPAPDAGDWSSQRQQLLAVIEAVDLPKLEALYNQSLALYPLSVAINELWQPVILTLEAKWAAQP
;
A
#
# COMPACT_ATOMS: atom_id res chain seq x y z
N MET A 1 28.39 -17.40 22.24
CA MET A 1 27.73 -17.90 21.01
C MET A 1 26.62 -16.92 20.66
N ALA A 2 26.72 -16.25 19.51
CA ALA A 2 25.75 -15.24 19.05
C ALA A 2 24.50 -15.90 18.46
N PRO A 3 23.29 -15.31 18.62
CA PRO A 3 22.07 -15.86 18.04
C PRO A 3 22.02 -15.63 16.53
N MET A 4 21.53 -16.63 15.82
CA MET A 4 21.43 -16.69 14.37
C MET A 4 20.33 -15.72 13.89
N SER A 5 20.72 -14.71 13.12
CA SER A 5 19.79 -13.84 12.39
C SER A 5 18.97 -14.67 11.41
N ASN A 6 17.66 -14.77 11.68
CA ASN A 6 16.69 -15.40 10.80
C ASN A 6 16.58 -14.57 9.51
N LYS A 7 17.25 -15.00 8.43
CA LYS A 7 17.06 -14.44 7.09
C LYS A 7 15.71 -14.96 6.59
N ALA A 8 14.70 -14.11 6.59
CA ALA A 8 13.47 -14.36 5.85
C ALA A 8 13.86 -14.62 4.39
N THR A 9 13.80 -15.89 3.98
CA THR A 9 14.17 -16.33 2.65
C THR A 9 12.84 -16.55 1.93
N HIS A 10 12.45 -15.59 1.09
CA HIS A 10 11.21 -15.67 0.32
C HIS A 10 11.26 -16.86 -0.66
N PRO A 11 10.14 -17.56 -0.87
CA PRO A 11 10.07 -18.62 -1.88
C PRO A 11 10.42 -18.08 -3.28
N PRO A 12 11.02 -18.90 -4.15
CA PRO A 12 11.65 -18.46 -5.41
C PRO A 12 10.71 -17.83 -6.45
N ASP A 13 9.38 -17.93 -6.27
CA ASP A 13 8.36 -17.44 -7.21
C ASP A 13 7.65 -16.14 -6.77
N THR A 14 8.08 -15.47 -5.69
CA THR A 14 7.49 -14.17 -5.34
C THR A 14 7.99 -13.08 -6.30
N PRO A 15 7.09 -12.35 -7.00
CA PRO A 15 7.50 -11.28 -7.89
C PRO A 15 8.29 -10.21 -7.14
N LEU A 16 9.43 -9.82 -7.71
CA LEU A 16 10.33 -8.81 -7.17
C LEU A 16 10.24 -7.53 -7.99
N TYR A 17 10.04 -6.41 -7.30
CA TYR A 17 9.77 -5.12 -7.91
C TYR A 17 10.97 -4.17 -7.77
N PRO A 18 11.41 -3.48 -8.83
CA PRO A 18 12.41 -2.42 -8.71
C PRO A 18 11.81 -1.20 -8.01
N ILE A 19 12.65 -0.36 -7.39
CA ILE A 19 12.19 0.81 -6.60
C ILE A 19 11.28 1.78 -7.38
N ARG A 20 11.47 1.88 -8.70
CA ARG A 20 10.61 2.72 -9.57
C ARG A 20 9.19 2.17 -9.60
N GLU A 21 9.05 0.85 -9.69
CA GLU A 21 7.76 0.19 -9.75
C GLU A 21 7.05 0.26 -8.39
N VAL A 22 7.78 0.05 -7.30
CA VAL A 22 7.24 0.27 -5.94
C VAL A 22 6.76 1.70 -5.76
N SER A 23 7.53 2.69 -6.23
CA SER A 23 7.13 4.09 -6.17
C SER A 23 5.85 4.38 -6.98
N ARG A 24 5.68 3.72 -8.13
CA ARG A 24 4.47 3.80 -8.96
C ARG A 24 3.27 3.16 -8.27
N LEU A 25 3.47 2.01 -7.63
CA LEU A 25 2.41 1.25 -6.96
C LEU A 25 1.94 1.93 -5.66
N THR A 26 2.86 2.43 -4.85
CA THR A 26 2.54 2.98 -3.51
C THR A 26 2.36 4.49 -3.48
N GLY A 27 2.72 5.19 -4.56
CA GLY A 27 2.77 6.66 -4.62
C GLY A 27 3.91 7.28 -3.80
N VAL A 28 4.71 6.50 -3.08
CA VAL A 28 5.82 7.00 -2.25
C VAL A 28 7.04 7.25 -3.13
N ASN A 29 7.63 8.44 -3.04
CA ASN A 29 8.85 8.76 -3.79
C ASN A 29 9.99 7.80 -3.43
N SER A 30 10.71 7.32 -4.44
CA SER A 30 11.90 6.47 -4.27
C SER A 30 12.97 7.03 -3.30
N VAL A 31 13.08 8.35 -3.15
CA VAL A 31 13.96 9.01 -2.16
C VAL A 31 13.46 8.75 -0.74
N THR A 32 12.15 8.89 -0.52
CA THR A 32 11.49 8.60 0.78
C THR A 32 11.63 7.13 1.14
N LEU A 33 11.43 6.21 0.18
CA LEU A 33 11.64 4.77 0.39
C LEU A 33 13.09 4.45 0.82
N ARG A 34 14.09 5.08 0.19
CA ARG A 34 15.50 4.93 0.58
C ARG A 34 15.78 5.50 1.97
N ALA A 35 15.14 6.62 2.32
CA ALA A 35 15.25 7.21 3.64
C ALA A 35 14.66 6.29 4.71
N TRP A 36 13.51 5.66 4.44
CA TRP A 36 12.88 4.69 5.33
C TRP A 36 13.74 3.45 5.57
N GLU A 37 14.34 2.89 4.52
CA GLU A 37 15.33 1.80 4.62
C GLU A 37 16.53 2.22 5.49
N ARG A 38 17.19 3.33 5.14
CA ARG A 38 18.47 3.72 5.75
C ARG A 38 18.33 4.24 7.18
N ARG A 39 17.32 5.05 7.47
CA ARG A 39 17.20 5.80 8.74
C ARG A 39 16.42 5.05 9.80
N TYR A 40 15.39 4.31 9.37
CA TYR A 40 14.44 3.70 10.29
C TYR A 40 14.39 2.17 10.17
N GLY A 41 15.04 1.59 9.14
CA GLY A 41 15.02 0.14 8.91
C GLY A 41 13.62 -0.41 8.62
N LEU A 42 12.70 0.47 8.20
CA LEU A 42 11.28 0.16 8.04
C LEU A 42 10.98 -0.83 6.92
N ILE A 43 11.85 -0.90 5.92
CA ILE A 43 11.75 -1.83 4.79
C ILE A 43 13.12 -2.43 4.52
N ARG A 44 13.16 -3.69 4.08
CA ARG A 44 14.41 -4.44 3.92
C ARG A 44 14.45 -5.14 2.55
N PRO A 45 14.61 -4.35 1.46
CA PRO A 45 14.63 -4.92 0.12
C PRO A 45 15.82 -5.86 -0.06
N GLN A 46 15.63 -6.87 -0.91
CA GLN A 46 16.70 -7.70 -1.40
C GLN A 46 17.64 -6.91 -2.32
N ARG A 47 18.90 -7.33 -2.39
CA ARG A 47 19.88 -6.71 -3.29
C ARG A 47 20.34 -7.71 -4.33
N THR A 48 20.30 -7.28 -5.59
CA THR A 48 20.94 -8.00 -6.68
C THR A 48 22.47 -8.04 -6.49
N PRO A 49 23.19 -8.97 -7.14
CA PRO A 49 24.66 -8.97 -7.15
C PRO A 49 25.26 -7.64 -7.65
N LYS A 50 24.55 -6.91 -8.52
CA LYS A 50 24.93 -5.57 -9.01
C LYS A 50 24.56 -4.43 -8.05
N GLY A 51 23.95 -4.72 -6.90
CA GLY A 51 23.62 -3.75 -5.86
C GLY A 51 22.27 -3.04 -6.00
N HIS A 52 21.46 -3.35 -7.02
CA HIS A 52 20.10 -2.83 -7.16
C HIS A 52 19.15 -3.42 -6.11
N ARG A 53 18.21 -2.61 -5.62
CA ARG A 53 17.16 -3.01 -4.67
C ARG A 53 15.99 -3.65 -5.39
N LEU A 54 15.54 -4.76 -4.86
CA LEU A 54 14.36 -5.50 -5.26
C LEU A 54 13.46 -5.68 -4.05
N TYR A 55 12.18 -5.34 -4.20
CA TYR A 55 11.18 -5.38 -3.15
C TYR A 55 10.24 -6.54 -3.41
N ALA A 56 9.94 -7.32 -2.38
CA ALA A 56 8.92 -8.36 -2.47
C ALA A 56 7.52 -7.75 -2.24
N GLN A 57 6.48 -8.55 -2.49
CA GLN A 57 5.10 -8.14 -2.19
C GLN A 57 4.93 -7.75 -0.71
N ASP A 58 5.58 -8.46 0.22
CA ASP A 58 5.53 -8.13 1.64
C ASP A 58 6.13 -6.75 1.98
N ASP A 59 7.14 -6.31 1.23
CA ASP A 59 7.69 -4.96 1.40
C ASP A 59 6.67 -3.90 0.98
N ILE A 60 5.92 -4.16 -0.10
CA ILE A 60 4.84 -3.29 -0.57
C ILE A 60 3.75 -3.22 0.50
N SER A 61 3.28 -4.36 1.01
CA SER A 61 2.31 -4.41 2.11
C SER A 61 2.80 -3.70 3.37
N ARG A 62 4.09 -3.78 3.68
CA ARG A 62 4.67 -3.02 4.80
C ARG A 62 4.68 -1.51 4.55
N ILE A 63 5.00 -1.06 3.33
CA ILE A 63 4.93 0.37 2.93
C ILE A 63 3.51 0.90 3.10
N GLU A 64 2.52 0.11 2.72
CA GLU A 64 1.12 0.48 2.80
C GLU A 64 0.65 0.61 4.25
N ARG A 65 1.10 -0.28 5.15
CA ARG A 65 0.88 -0.15 6.60
C ARG A 65 1.57 1.09 7.18
N ILE A 66 2.77 1.44 6.71
CA ILE A 66 3.45 2.69 7.12
C ILE A 66 2.57 3.89 6.76
N LEU A 67 2.05 3.94 5.52
CA LEU A 67 1.20 5.04 5.07
C LEU A 67 -0.07 5.19 5.91
N GLN A 68 -0.70 4.09 6.33
CA GLN A 68 -1.87 4.15 7.23
C GLN A 68 -1.55 4.87 8.55
N TRP A 69 -0.40 4.56 9.17
CA TRP A 69 0.01 5.24 10.39
C TRP A 69 0.33 6.71 10.16
N LEU A 70 1.02 7.03 9.07
CA LEU A 70 1.33 8.42 8.71
C LEU A 70 0.06 9.23 8.45
N ASN A 71 -0.93 8.65 7.77
CA ASN A 71 -2.22 9.29 7.49
C ASN A 71 -3.05 9.51 8.76
N ARG A 72 -2.83 8.71 9.80
CA ARG A 72 -3.38 8.91 11.15
C ARG A 72 -2.61 9.93 11.99
N GLY A 73 -1.59 10.59 11.41
CA GLY A 73 -0.77 11.61 12.07
C GLY A 73 0.37 11.05 12.94
N VAL A 74 0.64 9.75 12.89
CA VAL A 74 1.75 9.15 13.62
C VAL A 74 3.07 9.52 12.93
N PRO A 75 4.08 10.03 13.65
CA PRO A 75 5.36 10.36 13.05
C PRO A 75 6.13 9.10 12.65
N VAL A 76 6.81 9.13 11.51
CA VAL A 76 7.57 7.99 10.94
C VAL A 76 8.53 7.31 11.92
N SER A 77 9.09 8.07 12.87
CA SER A 77 10.00 7.54 13.89
C SER A 77 9.33 6.59 14.89
N GLN A 78 8.01 6.72 15.10
CA GLN A 78 7.23 5.85 15.99
C GLN A 78 6.60 4.67 15.24
N VAL A 79 6.49 4.76 13.91
CA VAL A 79 5.87 3.71 13.08
C VAL A 79 6.61 2.39 13.18
N ALA A 80 7.95 2.41 13.34
CA ALA A 80 8.75 1.19 13.44
C ALA A 80 8.28 0.28 14.58
N ASP A 81 8.04 0.86 15.76
CA ASP A 81 7.62 0.13 16.96
C ASP A 81 6.18 -0.40 16.84
N LEU A 82 5.32 0.29 16.08
CA LEU A 82 3.92 -0.07 15.86
C LEU A 82 3.73 -1.17 14.82
N LEU A 83 4.61 -1.25 13.81
CA LEU A 83 4.54 -2.27 12.76
C LEU A 83 4.84 -3.68 13.26
N ASP A 84 5.67 -3.78 14.30
CA ASP A 84 6.15 -5.04 14.87
C ASP A 84 5.19 -5.60 15.94
N GLN A 85 4.11 -4.87 16.26
CA GLN A 85 2.99 -5.42 17.01
C GLN A 85 2.12 -6.29 16.09
N PRO A 86 1.74 -7.52 16.50
CA PRO A 86 0.83 -8.35 15.74
C PRO A 86 -0.48 -7.56 15.53
N GLU A 87 -0.92 -7.46 14.28
CA GLU A 87 -2.09 -6.68 13.86
C GLU A 87 -3.32 -7.04 14.69
N THR A 88 -3.53 -6.29 15.76
CA THR A 88 -4.81 -6.19 16.48
C THR A 88 -5.38 -4.78 16.26
N VAL A 89 -5.13 -4.21 15.08
CA VAL A 89 -6.03 -3.18 14.57
C VAL A 89 -7.20 -3.99 14.05
N GLU A 90 -8.25 -4.12 14.84
CA GLU A 90 -9.55 -4.57 14.33
C GLU A 90 -9.81 -3.75 13.07
N ALA A 91 -9.66 -4.37 11.91
CA ALA A 91 -10.10 -3.78 10.68
C ALA A 91 -11.58 -3.47 10.92
N PRO A 92 -12.04 -2.22 10.75
CA PRO A 92 -13.47 -1.97 10.73
C PRO A 92 -14.07 -2.99 9.77
N ALA A 93 -15.07 -3.72 10.26
CA ALA A 93 -15.64 -4.82 9.51
C ALA A 93 -16.10 -4.30 8.13
N PRO A 94 -15.98 -5.10 7.07
CA PRO A 94 -16.35 -4.68 5.71
C PRO A 94 -17.84 -4.38 5.54
N ASP A 95 -18.66 -4.40 6.59
CA ASP A 95 -20.04 -3.91 6.63
C ASP A 95 -20.19 -2.56 7.37
N ALA A 96 -19.11 -2.03 7.96
CA ALA A 96 -19.12 -0.78 8.72
C ALA A 96 -19.19 0.49 7.85
N GLY A 97 -19.08 0.36 6.51
CA GLY A 97 -19.09 1.48 5.57
C GLY A 97 -20.19 1.38 4.51
N ASP A 98 -20.71 2.52 4.07
CA ASP A 98 -21.57 2.61 2.88
C ASP A 98 -20.72 2.51 1.60
N TRP A 99 -20.25 1.30 1.30
CA TRP A 99 -19.38 1.03 0.15
C TRP A 99 -20.03 1.37 -1.18
N SER A 100 -21.35 1.18 -1.30
CA SER A 100 -22.11 1.56 -2.50
C SER A 100 -21.92 3.03 -2.85
N SER A 101 -22.14 3.92 -1.87
CA SER A 101 -22.01 5.36 -2.05
C SER A 101 -20.55 5.76 -2.33
N GLN A 102 -19.60 5.18 -1.60
CA GLN A 102 -18.18 5.43 -1.83
C GLN A 102 -17.71 5.01 -3.23
N ARG A 103 -18.16 3.84 -3.74
CA ARG A 103 -17.86 3.37 -5.10
C ARG A 103 -18.46 4.29 -6.16
N GLN A 104 -19.70 4.74 -5.98
CA GLN A 104 -20.33 5.70 -6.89
C GLN A 104 -19.59 7.03 -6.94
N GLN A 105 -19.16 7.54 -5.77
CA GLN A 105 -18.37 8.77 -5.70
C GLN A 105 -17.01 8.62 -6.39
N LEU A 106 -16.32 7.49 -6.18
CA LEU A 106 -15.04 7.21 -6.81
C LEU A 106 -15.17 7.12 -8.34
N LEU A 107 -16.20 6.42 -8.85
CA LEU A 107 -16.50 6.37 -10.28
C LEU A 107 -16.74 7.75 -10.87
N ALA A 108 -17.55 8.59 -10.22
CA ALA A 108 -17.86 9.94 -10.69
C ALA A 108 -16.61 10.83 -10.76
N VAL A 109 -15.69 10.70 -9.80
CA VAL A 109 -14.41 11.43 -9.79
C VAL A 109 -13.49 10.97 -10.92
N ILE A 110 -13.42 9.65 -11.17
CA ILE A 110 -12.62 9.08 -12.26
C ILE A 110 -13.18 9.51 -13.63
N GLU A 111 -14.50 9.46 -13.81
CA GLU A 111 -15.17 9.89 -15.04
C GLU A 111 -14.95 11.39 -15.32
N ALA A 112 -14.88 12.21 -14.27
CA ALA A 112 -14.56 13.64 -14.37
C ALA A 112 -13.04 13.93 -14.50
N VAL A 113 -12.17 12.91 -14.37
CA VAL A 113 -10.71 13.03 -14.34
C VAL A 113 -10.24 14.08 -13.30
N ASP A 114 -10.94 14.16 -12.16
CA ASP A 114 -10.63 15.09 -11.08
C ASP A 114 -9.56 14.50 -10.15
N LEU A 115 -8.30 14.61 -10.61
CA LEU A 115 -7.13 14.05 -9.90
C LEU A 115 -6.96 14.56 -8.46
N PRO A 116 -7.13 15.86 -8.14
CA PRO A 116 -7.05 16.32 -6.76
C PRO A 116 -8.09 15.65 -5.85
N LYS A 117 -9.32 15.50 -6.34
CA LYS A 117 -10.39 14.85 -5.57
C LYS A 117 -10.17 13.34 -5.44
N LEU A 118 -9.59 12.71 -6.46
CA LEU A 118 -9.19 11.30 -6.41
C LEU A 118 -8.13 11.05 -5.33
N GLU A 119 -7.11 11.90 -5.26
CA GLU A 119 -6.07 11.84 -4.24
C GLU A 119 -6.64 12.04 -2.83
N ALA A 120 -7.58 12.97 -2.66
CA ALA A 120 -8.27 13.19 -1.39
C ALA A 120 -9.06 11.94 -0.94
N LEU A 121 -9.81 11.31 -1.84
CA LEU A 121 -10.56 10.08 -1.54
C LEU A 121 -9.64 8.90 -1.23
N TYR A 122 -8.53 8.77 -1.94
CA TYR A 122 -7.51 7.76 -1.65
C TYR A 122 -6.95 7.93 -0.23
N ASN A 123 -6.51 9.14 0.12
CA ASN A 123 -5.96 9.42 1.45
C ASN A 123 -7.00 9.23 2.56
N GLN A 124 -8.25 9.64 2.34
CA GLN A 124 -9.35 9.41 3.27
C GLN A 124 -9.61 7.91 3.48
N SER A 125 -9.64 7.11 2.40
CA SER A 125 -9.83 5.67 2.47
C SER A 125 -8.71 5.00 3.29
N LEU A 126 -7.44 5.36 3.06
CA LEU A 126 -6.30 4.81 3.79
C LEU A 126 -6.23 5.26 5.26
N ALA A 127 -6.83 6.39 5.61
CA ALA A 127 -6.93 6.81 7.00
C ALA A 127 -7.95 5.97 7.78
N LEU A 128 -9.07 5.65 7.13
CA LEU A 128 -10.22 4.98 7.72
C LEU A 128 -10.10 3.45 7.72
N TYR A 129 -9.53 2.87 6.66
CA TYR A 129 -9.53 1.44 6.43
C TYR A 129 -8.09 0.92 6.22
N PRO A 130 -7.80 -0.33 6.64
CA PRO A 130 -6.63 -1.04 6.16
C PRO A 130 -6.64 -1.11 4.64
N LEU A 131 -5.47 -1.05 4.02
CA LEU A 131 -5.39 -1.05 2.57
C LEU A 131 -6.02 -2.30 1.94
N SER A 132 -5.85 -3.48 2.54
CA SER A 132 -6.47 -4.71 2.02
C SER A 132 -7.99 -4.57 1.92
N VAL A 133 -8.63 -3.97 2.92
CA VAL A 133 -10.06 -3.68 2.92
C VAL A 133 -10.40 -2.63 1.86
N ALA A 134 -9.64 -1.53 1.78
CA ALA A 134 -9.86 -0.51 0.76
C ALA A 134 -9.70 -1.05 -0.67
N ILE A 135 -8.72 -1.92 -0.92
CA ILE A 135 -8.52 -2.55 -2.22
C ILE A 135 -9.72 -3.45 -2.58
N ASN A 136 -10.07 -4.37 -1.68
CA ASN A 136 -11.09 -5.39 -1.95
C ASN A 136 -12.50 -4.80 -2.03
N GLU A 137 -12.82 -3.85 -1.15
CA GLU A 137 -14.16 -3.30 -1.02
C GLU A 137 -14.40 -2.03 -1.84
N LEU A 138 -13.37 -1.27 -2.20
CA LEU A 138 -13.53 0.01 -2.91
C LEU A 138 -12.88 0.01 -4.29
N TRP A 139 -11.57 -0.21 -4.38
CA TRP A 139 -10.83 -0.02 -5.62
C TRP A 139 -11.05 -1.12 -6.65
N GLN A 140 -10.93 -2.39 -6.26
CA GLN A 140 -11.08 -3.53 -7.17
C GLN A 140 -12.47 -3.57 -7.83
N PRO A 141 -13.60 -3.41 -7.12
CA PRO A 141 -14.93 -3.39 -7.75
C PRO A 141 -15.10 -2.24 -8.76
N VAL A 142 -14.51 -1.08 -8.48
CA VAL A 142 -14.56 0.07 -9.38
C VAL A 142 -13.74 -0.19 -10.66
N ILE A 143 -12.53 -0.76 -10.53
CA ILE A 143 -11.70 -1.14 -11.69
C ILE A 143 -12.46 -2.15 -12.57
N LEU A 144 -13.02 -3.22 -11.97
CA LEU A 144 -13.81 -4.22 -12.71
C LEU A 144 -15.01 -3.59 -13.44
N THR A 145 -15.65 -2.59 -12.82
CA THR A 145 -16.75 -1.86 -13.44
C THR A 145 -16.28 -1.05 -14.66
N LEU A 146 -15.13 -0.38 -14.56
CA LEU A 146 -14.54 0.38 -15.67
C LEU A 146 -14.09 -0.54 -16.81
N GLU A 147 -13.47 -1.67 -16.49
CA GLU A 147 -13.07 -2.70 -17.46
C GLU A 147 -14.28 -3.25 -18.22
N ALA A 148 -15.38 -3.56 -17.51
CA ALA A 148 -16.63 -4.00 -18.12
C ALA A 148 -17.25 -2.92 -19.03
N LYS A 149 -17.27 -1.65 -18.59
CA LYS A 149 -17.75 -0.52 -19.42
C LYS A 149 -16.91 -0.35 -20.68
N TRP A 150 -15.60 -0.48 -20.57
CA TRP A 150 -14.67 -0.39 -21.70
C TRP A 150 -14.86 -1.54 -22.69
N ALA A 151 -14.98 -2.78 -22.21
CA ALA A 151 -15.21 -3.95 -23.05
C ALA A 151 -16.56 -3.93 -23.80
N ALA A 152 -17.53 -3.16 -23.29
CA ALA A 152 -18.84 -2.97 -23.91
C ALA A 152 -18.89 -1.85 -24.96
N GLN A 153 -17.79 -1.11 -25.19
CA GLN A 153 -17.72 -0.13 -26.27
C GLN A 153 -17.43 -0.84 -27.62
N PRO A 154 -18.22 -0.57 -28.67
CA PRO A 154 -18.06 -1.18 -29.99
C PRO A 154 -16.83 -0.67 -30.76
#